data_AF-A0A7R9VWI6-F1
#
_entry.id   AF-A0A7R9VWI6-F1
#
_cell.length_a   1.000
_cell.length_b   1.000
_cell.length_c   1.000
_cell.angle_alpha   90.00
_cell.angle_beta   90.00
_cell.angle_gamma   90.00
#
_symmetry.space_group_name_H-M   'P 1'
#
loop_
_entity.id
_entity.type
_entity.pdbx_description
1 polymer ?
#
loop_
_entity_poly.entity_id
_entity_poly.type
_entity_poly.pdbx_seq_one_letter_code
_entity_poly.pdbx_strand_id
1 'polypeptide(L)'
;GVEFNVYPVEAALLQRWENASIRDADIADEDGTPLLSFPEKNDMIATDFELRSCPPSFPKDEPRLLSDSPTCRLWYKPDNVFEMPKVNVMATLRTSEAYQTSVEASVLA
;
A
#
# COMPACT_ATOMS: atom_id res chain seq x y z
N GLY A 1 21.51 -11.81 27.44
CA GLY A 1 20.78 -10.59 27.86
C GLY A 1 21.01 -9.53 26.82
N VAL A 2 20.07 -8.61 26.63
CA VAL A 2 20.26 -7.48 25.70
C VAL A 2 21.10 -6.43 26.41
N GLU A 3 22.18 -5.98 25.77
CA GLU A 3 22.98 -4.85 26.24
C GLU A 3 22.23 -3.54 25.95
N PHE A 4 22.09 -2.69 26.96
CA PHE A 4 21.53 -1.35 26.80
C PHE A 4 22.22 -0.37 27.75
N ASN A 5 22.18 0.91 27.39
CA ASN A 5 22.67 2.02 28.19
C ASN A 5 21.52 2.99 28.48
N VAL A 6 21.56 3.60 29.66
CA VAL A 6 20.59 4.61 30.09
C VAL A 6 21.33 5.91 30.32
N TYR A 7 20.86 6.99 29.69
CA TYR A 7 21.42 8.32 29.83
C TYR A 7 20.37 9.27 30.39
N PRO A 8 20.76 10.21 31.28
CA PRO A 8 19.88 11.29 31.69
C PRO A 8 19.64 12.23 30.51
N VAL A 9 18.42 12.74 30.39
CA VAL A 9 18.08 13.78 29.41
C VAL A 9 18.55 15.13 29.95
N GLU A 10 19.36 15.85 29.17
CA GLU A 10 19.85 17.18 29.54
C GLU A 10 18.69 18.19 29.61
N ALA A 11 18.72 19.09 30.60
CA ALA A 11 17.65 20.07 30.80
C ALA A 11 17.44 20.99 29.58
N ALA A 12 18.53 21.38 28.90
CA ALA A 12 18.44 22.22 27.69
C ALA A 12 17.74 21.49 26.53
N LEU A 13 17.98 20.18 26.40
CA LEU A 13 17.32 19.36 25.39
C LEU A 13 15.83 19.21 25.69
N LEU A 14 15.48 18.94 26.94
CA LEU A 14 14.09 18.86 27.38
C LEU A 14 13.35 20.18 27.14
N GLN A 15 13.97 21.30 27.52
CA GLN A 15 13.42 22.63 27.29
C GLN A 15 13.21 22.94 25.81
N ARG A 16 14.12 22.48 24.92
CA ARG A 16 13.92 22.63 23.47
C ARG A 16 12.69 21.88 22.99
N TRP A 17 12.45 20.65 23.46
CA TRP A 17 11.28 19.86 23.08
C TRP A 17 9.97 20.46 23.61
N GLU A 18 9.97 20.96 24.84
CA GLU A 18 8.80 21.61 25.43
C GLU A 18 8.38 22.88 24.69
N ASN A 19 9.34 23.58 24.07
CA ASN A 19 9.11 24.82 23.34
C ASN A 19 9.06 24.64 21.82
N ALA A 20 9.05 23.41 21.31
CA ALA A 20 8.97 23.14 19.88
C ALA A 20 7.65 23.69 19.30
N SER A 21 7.74 24.38 18.17
CA SER A 21 6.62 25.09 17.55
C SER A 21 6.55 24.77 16.07
N ILE A 22 5.32 24.66 15.52
CA ILE A 22 5.04 24.37 14.11
C ILE A 22 5.63 25.40 13.12
N ARG A 23 6.14 26.54 13.64
CA ARG A 23 6.79 27.61 12.88
C ARG A 23 8.31 27.59 12.99
N ASP A 24 8.88 26.63 13.71
CA ASP A 24 10.32 26.46 13.77
C ASP A 24 10.82 26.17 12.35
N ALA A 25 11.94 26.81 11.98
CA ALA A 25 12.51 26.72 10.64
C ALA A 25 12.83 25.27 10.21
N ASP A 26 12.95 24.37 11.18
CA ASP A 26 13.19 22.94 10.97
C ASP A 26 11.92 22.18 10.48
N ILE A 27 10.72 22.76 10.59
CA ILE A 27 9.43 22.11 10.28
C ILE A 27 8.48 22.93 9.41
N ALA A 28 9.01 23.92 8.70
CA ALA A 28 8.28 24.67 7.67
C ALA A 28 9.07 24.67 6.35
N ASP A 29 8.36 24.56 5.22
CA ASP A 29 8.93 24.69 3.88
C ASP A 29 9.47 26.12 3.62
N GLU A 30 10.19 26.33 2.51
CA GLU A 30 10.74 27.64 2.12
C GLU A 30 9.68 28.76 2.06
N ASP A 31 8.42 28.40 1.77
CA ASP A 31 7.26 29.30 1.72
C ASP A 31 6.55 29.50 3.07
N GLY A 32 7.07 28.91 4.16
CA GLY A 32 6.48 28.97 5.50
C GLY A 32 5.28 28.04 5.72
N THR A 33 5.06 27.08 4.82
CA THR A 33 4.02 26.05 4.96
C THR A 33 4.47 25.01 5.98
N PRO A 34 3.65 24.65 6.98
CA PRO A 34 4.03 23.66 7.97
C PRO A 34 4.12 22.26 7.35
N LEU A 35 5.23 21.55 7.62
CA LEU A 35 5.51 20.20 7.12
C LEU A 35 4.63 19.11 7.74
N LEU A 36 3.98 19.41 8.87
CA LEU A 36 3.11 18.48 9.59
C LEU A 36 1.66 18.97 9.54
N SER A 37 0.80 18.14 9.00
CA SER A 37 -0.64 18.35 8.97
C SER A 37 -1.37 17.13 9.55
N PHE A 38 -2.63 17.32 9.92
CA PHE A 38 -3.48 16.17 10.20
C PHE A 38 -3.73 15.39 8.90
N PRO A 39 -3.83 14.06 8.98
CA PRO A 39 -4.25 13.27 7.85
C PRO A 39 -5.60 13.77 7.31
N GLU A 40 -5.76 13.70 5.99
CA GLU A 40 -7.07 13.91 5.38
C GLU A 40 -8.04 12.80 5.80
N LYS A 41 -9.34 13.04 5.59
CA LYS A 41 -10.37 12.01 5.81
C LYS A 41 -10.04 10.79 4.94
N ASN A 42 -9.91 9.62 5.56
CA ASN A 42 -9.72 8.37 4.84
C ASN A 42 -10.97 8.01 4.01
N ASP A 43 -10.86 8.14 2.69
CA ASP A 43 -11.88 7.84 1.69
C ASP A 43 -11.90 6.36 1.26
N MET A 44 -10.91 5.57 1.68
CA MET A 44 -10.75 4.15 1.40
C MET A 44 -11.38 3.24 2.46
N ILE A 45 -12.11 3.79 3.43
CA ILE A 45 -12.90 3.00 4.38
C ILE A 45 -14.06 2.36 3.62
N ALA A 46 -14.10 1.03 3.58
CA ALA A 46 -15.16 0.28 2.92
C ALA A 46 -16.53 0.57 3.56
N THR A 47 -17.52 0.91 2.73
CA THR A 47 -18.89 1.23 3.15
C THR A 47 -19.95 0.29 2.56
N ASP A 48 -19.65 -0.35 1.43
CA ASP A 48 -20.52 -1.33 0.77
C ASP A 48 -20.01 -2.75 1.03
N PHE A 49 -20.89 -3.60 1.57
CA PHE A 49 -20.61 -4.99 1.93
C PHE A 49 -21.60 -5.96 1.26
N GLU A 50 -22.32 -5.51 0.22
CA GLU A 50 -23.23 -6.37 -0.53
C GLU A 50 -22.47 -7.49 -1.25
N LEU A 51 -22.97 -8.72 -1.11
CA LEU A 51 -22.42 -9.89 -1.80
C LEU A 51 -22.97 -9.95 -3.22
N ARG A 52 -22.08 -9.87 -4.21
CA ARG A 52 -22.47 -9.99 -5.61
C ARG A 52 -22.68 -11.46 -5.98
N SER A 53 -23.86 -11.77 -6.53
CA SER A 53 -24.16 -13.08 -7.06
C SER A 53 -23.55 -13.27 -8.45
N CYS A 54 -23.02 -14.46 -8.69
CA CYS A 54 -22.57 -14.89 -10.01
C CYS A 54 -23.70 -15.68 -10.69
N PRO A 55 -23.94 -15.52 -12.01
CA PRO A 55 -24.96 -16.27 -12.72
C PRO A 55 -24.88 -17.78 -12.42
N PRO A 56 -26.02 -18.46 -12.17
CA PRO A 56 -26.01 -19.88 -11.83
C PRO A 56 -25.34 -20.77 -12.90
N SER A 57 -25.32 -20.31 -14.15
CA SER A 57 -24.70 -21.00 -15.28
C SER A 57 -23.17 -20.90 -15.31
N PHE A 58 -22.55 -19.99 -14.56
CA PHE A 58 -21.11 -19.81 -14.59
C PHE A 58 -20.40 -20.84 -13.69
N PRO A 59 -19.44 -21.63 -14.20
CA PRO A 59 -18.72 -22.61 -13.40
C PRO A 59 -17.90 -21.95 -12.28
N LYS A 60 -17.99 -22.50 -11.06
CA LYS A 60 -17.31 -21.94 -9.86
C LYS A 60 -16.22 -22.85 -9.29
N ASP A 61 -15.99 -23.99 -9.92
CA ASP A 61 -15.03 -25.01 -9.53
C ASP A 61 -13.58 -24.54 -9.69
N GLU A 62 -13.25 -23.89 -10.81
CA GLU A 62 -11.89 -23.47 -11.15
C GLU A 62 -11.86 -22.13 -11.89
N PRO A 63 -10.69 -21.43 -11.93
CA PRO A 63 -10.54 -20.20 -12.68
C PRO A 63 -10.79 -20.38 -14.18
N ARG A 64 -11.50 -19.44 -14.78
CA ARG A 64 -11.79 -19.40 -16.22
C ARG A 64 -11.04 -18.26 -16.89
N LEU A 65 -10.52 -18.54 -18.07
CA LEU A 65 -9.90 -17.54 -18.93
C LEU A 65 -11.00 -16.72 -19.61
N LEU A 66 -11.18 -15.48 -19.17
CA LEU A 66 -12.22 -14.58 -19.72
C LEU A 66 -11.71 -13.79 -20.92
N SER A 67 -10.41 -13.49 -20.95
CA SER A 67 -9.79 -12.75 -22.05
C SER A 67 -8.36 -13.25 -22.26
N ASP A 68 -8.04 -13.57 -23.51
CA ASP A 68 -6.69 -13.94 -23.94
C ASP A 68 -6.33 -13.08 -25.15
N SER A 69 -5.43 -12.13 -24.93
CA SER A 69 -4.92 -11.21 -25.94
C SER A 69 -3.39 -11.21 -25.92
N PRO A 70 -2.73 -10.71 -26.97
CA PRO A 70 -1.27 -10.63 -26.99
C PRO A 70 -0.66 -9.84 -25.83
N THR A 71 -1.40 -8.92 -25.22
CA THR A 71 -0.90 -8.02 -24.16
C THR A 71 -1.48 -8.31 -22.78
N CYS A 72 -2.56 -9.07 -22.67
CA CYS A 72 -3.24 -9.31 -21.41
C CYS A 72 -3.96 -10.66 -21.39
N ARG A 73 -3.87 -11.33 -20.24
CA ARG A 73 -4.61 -12.54 -19.93
C ARG A 73 -5.38 -12.36 -18.63
N LEU A 74 -6.71 -12.44 -18.70
CA LEU A 74 -7.59 -12.28 -17.55
C LEU A 74 -8.20 -13.62 -17.13
N TRP A 75 -7.88 -14.04 -15.91
CA TRP A 75 -8.50 -15.19 -15.26
C TRP A 75 -9.47 -14.72 -14.19
N TYR A 76 -10.61 -15.40 -14.08
CA TYR A 76 -11.63 -15.09 -13.09
C TYR A 76 -12.18 -16.37 -12.47
N LYS A 77 -12.33 -16.37 -11.15
CA LYS A 77 -13.07 -17.37 -10.38
C LYS A 77 -13.96 -16.63 -9.38
N PRO A 78 -15.29 -16.78 -9.43
CA PRO A 78 -16.16 -16.26 -8.39
C PRO A 78 -15.89 -16.99 -7.07
N ASP A 79 -16.03 -16.29 -5.94
CA ASP A 79 -16.02 -16.94 -4.64
C ASP A 79 -17.23 -17.88 -4.51
N ASN A 80 -16.98 -19.06 -3.98
CA ASN A 80 -17.97 -20.10 -3.71
C ASN A 80 -17.75 -20.80 -2.36
N VAL A 81 -16.86 -20.26 -1.52
CA VAL A 81 -16.49 -20.86 -0.23
C VAL A 81 -16.70 -19.88 0.91
N PHE A 82 -16.24 -18.63 0.78
CA PHE A 82 -16.13 -17.73 1.92
C PHE A 82 -17.32 -16.79 2.08
N GLU A 83 -18.00 -16.46 0.98
CA GLU A 83 -19.15 -15.56 0.93
C GLU A 83 -18.86 -14.23 1.65
N MET A 84 -17.68 -13.66 1.39
CA MET A 84 -17.23 -12.40 1.97
C MET A 84 -17.24 -11.27 0.94
N PRO A 85 -17.47 -10.01 1.36
CA PRO A 85 -17.33 -8.83 0.50
C PRO A 85 -15.85 -8.49 0.30
N LYS A 86 -15.10 -9.46 -0.23
CA LYS A 86 -13.66 -9.40 -0.44
C LYS A 86 -13.33 -10.03 -1.80
N VAL A 87 -12.31 -9.51 -2.44
CA VAL A 87 -11.79 -10.04 -3.71
C VAL A 87 -10.27 -10.09 -3.65
N ASN A 88 -9.69 -11.14 -4.24
CA ASN A 88 -8.26 -11.22 -4.47
C ASN A 88 -7.97 -10.81 -5.91
N VAL A 89 -7.21 -9.74 -6.09
CA VAL A 89 -6.73 -9.29 -7.40
C VAL A 89 -5.25 -9.61 -7.51
N MET A 90 -4.89 -10.43 -8.48
CA MET A 90 -3.50 -10.81 -8.76
C MET A 90 -3.13 -10.36 -10.16
N ALA A 91 -2.02 -9.63 -10.29
CA ALA A 91 -1.50 -9.17 -11.56
C ALA A 91 -0.04 -9.61 -11.71
N THR A 92 0.33 -10.11 -12.89
CA THR A 92 1.71 -10.43 -13.24
C THR A 92 2.08 -9.68 -14.50
N LEU A 93 2.95 -8.68 -14.35
CA LEU A 93 3.54 -7.96 -15.46
C LEU A 93 4.75 -8.74 -15.96
N ARG A 94 4.80 -9.00 -17.27
CA ARG A 94 5.88 -9.80 -17.88
C ARG A 94 6.65 -8.92 -18.85
N THR A 95 7.95 -8.83 -18.60
CA THR A 95 8.95 -8.14 -19.40
C THR A 95 10.21 -9.00 -19.39
N SER A 96 10.92 -9.04 -20.52
CA SER A 96 12.17 -9.79 -20.62
C SER A 96 13.31 -9.14 -19.84
N GLU A 97 13.22 -7.81 -19.70
CA GLU A 97 14.18 -6.91 -19.10
C GLU A 97 14.35 -7.17 -17.60
N ALA A 98 13.26 -7.54 -16.91
CA ALA A 98 13.28 -7.88 -15.49
C ALA A 98 14.15 -9.11 -15.13
N TYR A 99 14.57 -9.92 -16.12
CA TYR A 99 15.36 -11.13 -15.91
C TYR A 99 16.73 -11.08 -16.62
N GLN A 100 17.10 -9.95 -17.23
CA GLN A 100 18.42 -9.80 -17.83
C GLN A 100 19.48 -9.45 -16.76
N THR A 101 20.66 -10.04 -16.91
CA THR A 101 21.68 -10.34 -15.89
C THR A 101 22.52 -9.15 -15.38
N SER A 102 21.91 -8.00 -15.09
CA SER A 102 22.55 -6.99 -14.23
C SER A 102 21.53 -6.34 -13.31
N VAL A 103 21.92 -6.09 -12.06
CA VAL A 103 21.09 -5.46 -11.02
C VAL A 103 20.59 -4.08 -11.48
N GLU A 104 21.33 -3.42 -12.37
CA GLU A 104 20.98 -2.11 -12.93
C GLU A 104 19.80 -2.19 -13.93
N ALA A 105 19.65 -3.29 -14.66
CA ALA A 105 18.55 -3.48 -15.60
C ALA A 105 17.19 -3.71 -14.90
N SER A 106 17.21 -4.24 -13.67
CA SER A 106 16.00 -4.56 -12.91
C SER A 106 15.32 -3.35 -12.26
N VAL A 107 16.00 -2.21 -12.11
CA VAL A 107 15.48 -1.01 -11.40
C VAL A 107 14.80 -0.02 -12.36
N LEU A 108 15.07 -0.13 -13.67
CA LEU A 108 14.59 0.81 -14.70
C LEU A 108 13.40 0.29 -15.54
N ALA A 109 12.83 -0.87 -15.18
CA ALA A 109 11.69 -1.48 -15.88
C ALA A 109 10.35 -1.18 -15.20
#